data_AF-A0A0D3B928-F1
#
_entry.id   AF-A0A0D3B928-F1
#
_cell.length_a   1.000
_cell.length_b   1.000
_cell.length_c   1.000
_cell.angle_alpha   90.00
_cell.angle_beta   90.00
_cell.angle_gamma   90.00
#
_symmetry.space_group_name_H-M   'P 1'
#
loop_
_entity.id
_entity.type
_entity.pdbx_description
1 polymer ?
#
loop_
_entity_poly.entity_id
_entity_poly.type
_entity_poly.pdbx_seq_one_letter_code
_entity_poly.pdbx_strand_id
1 'polypeptide(L)' 'MDKHLRTKQTKTNPILTSSSEEVSSLEWQAVNMNQEEEDLVRRMHKLVGDRWELIAGRIPGRTAAEIERFWVMKYN' A
#
# COMPACT_ATOMS: atom_id res chain seq x y z
N MET A 1 -33.25 31.41 -31.77
CA MET A 1 -32.68 32.45 -30.89
C MET A 1 -32.69 31.86 -29.50
N ASP A 2 -31.65 32.14 -28.69
CA ASP A 2 -31.78 32.28 -27.22
C ASP A 2 -31.88 31.02 -26.33
N LYS A 3 -31.25 30.91 -25.16
CA LYS A 3 -30.04 31.48 -24.58
C LYS A 3 -29.70 30.69 -23.31
N HIS A 4 -28.40 30.49 -23.08
CA HIS A 4 -27.66 30.55 -21.80
C HIS A 4 -28.02 29.60 -20.63
N LEU A 5 -27.05 28.71 -20.36
CA LEU A 5 -26.28 28.52 -19.10
C LEU A 5 -27.03 28.55 -17.75
N ARG A 6 -26.87 27.47 -16.96
CA ARG A 6 -26.43 27.59 -15.55
C ARG A 6 -25.79 26.32 -15.00
N THR A 7 -24.50 26.40 -14.73
CA THR A 7 -23.71 25.54 -13.84
C THR A 7 -24.24 25.59 -12.42
N LYS A 8 -24.31 24.44 -11.74
CA LYS A 8 -24.04 24.31 -10.29
C LYS A 8 -23.38 22.95 -10.00
N GLN A 9 -22.15 23.02 -9.50
CA GLN A 9 -21.40 21.91 -8.93
C GLN A 9 -21.94 21.60 -7.52
N THR A 10 -22.05 20.31 -7.19
CA THR A 10 -22.17 19.84 -5.82
C THR A 10 -21.11 18.76 -5.61
N LYS A 11 -20.22 18.99 -4.63
CA LYS A 11 -19.17 18.08 -4.15
C LYS A 11 -19.69 16.66 -3.99
N THR A 12 -19.11 15.73 -4.73
CA THR A 12 -19.09 14.31 -4.42
C THR A 12 -17.66 13.80 -4.66
N ASN A 13 -17.17 13.03 -3.70
CA ASN A 13 -15.79 12.56 -3.59
C ASN A 13 -15.34 11.83 -4.86
N PRO A 14 -14.14 12.08 -5.41
CA PRO A 14 -13.66 11.30 -6.53
C PRO A 14 -12.98 10.04 -5.98
N ILE A 15 -13.77 8.99 -5.75
CA ILE A 15 -13.30 7.63 -6.05
C ILE A 15 -14.33 7.06 -7.02
N LEU A 16 -14.22 7.59 -8.24
CA LEU A 16 -14.90 7.11 -9.42
C LEU A 16 -14.06 5.95 -9.97
N THR A 17 -14.58 4.74 -9.86
CA THR A 17 -14.86 3.94 -11.06
C THR A 17 -15.65 2.71 -10.63
N SER A 18 -16.96 2.81 -10.83
CA SER A 18 -17.80 1.64 -11.07
C SER A 18 -17.46 1.16 -12.48
N SER A 19 -16.79 0.02 -12.57
CA SER A 19 -16.72 -0.81 -13.77
C SER A 19 -16.86 -2.26 -13.31
N SER A 20 -17.78 -2.99 -13.94
CA SER A 20 -18.19 -4.34 -13.58
C SER A 20 -17.04 -5.35 -13.57
N GLU A 21 -16.96 -6.07 -12.46
CA GLU A 21 -16.59 -7.49 -12.31
C GLU A 21 -15.48 -8.04 -13.21
N GLU A 22 -14.22 -7.80 -12.82
CA GLU A 22 -13.13 -8.76 -13.01
C GLU A 22 -12.33 -8.77 -11.69
N VAL A 23 -12.34 -9.88 -10.95
CA VAL A 23 -11.51 -10.03 -9.74
C VAL A 23 -10.05 -10.06 -10.20
N SER A 24 -9.39 -8.90 -10.21
CA SER A 24 -7.95 -8.85 -10.47
C SER A 24 -7.24 -9.60 -9.34
N SER A 25 -6.62 -10.72 -9.69
CA SER A 25 -6.04 -11.66 -8.75
C SER A 25 -4.98 -10.98 -7.88
N LEU A 26 -5.27 -10.97 -6.58
CA LEU A 26 -4.45 -10.46 -5.48
C LEU A 26 -4.26 -8.93 -5.48
N GLU A 27 -5.29 -8.23 -5.04
CA GLU A 27 -5.08 -7.05 -4.21
C GLU A 27 -4.40 -7.53 -2.92
N TRP A 28 -3.08 -7.76 -2.98
CA TRP A 28 -2.28 -7.78 -1.76
C TRP A 28 -2.51 -6.42 -1.12
N GLN A 29 -3.25 -6.42 -0.01
CA GLN A 29 -3.43 -5.22 0.80
C GLN A 29 -2.05 -4.65 1.07
N ALA A 30 -1.79 -3.47 0.50
CA ALA A 30 -0.49 -2.84 0.60
C ALA A 30 -0.12 -2.70 2.08
N VAL A 31 1.02 -3.27 2.48
CA VAL A 31 1.48 -3.15 3.86
C VAL A 31 2.01 -1.73 4.04
N ASN A 32 1.24 -0.86 4.70
CA ASN A 32 1.71 0.47 5.05
C ASN A 32 2.80 0.34 6.12
N MET A 33 4.05 0.70 5.81
CA MET A 33 5.16 0.84 6.76
C MET A 33 5.58 2.30 6.89
N ASN A 34 5.98 2.70 8.09
CA ASN A 34 6.56 4.02 8.33
C ASN A 34 8.02 4.03 7.89
N GLN A 35 8.56 5.21 7.56
CA GLN A 35 9.95 5.35 7.09
C GLN A 35 10.98 4.70 8.02
N GLU A 36 10.79 4.80 9.33
CA GLU A 36 11.64 4.19 10.35
C GLU A 36 11.64 2.66 10.27
N GLU A 37 10.47 2.06 10.05
CA GLU A 37 10.29 0.62 9.89
C GLU A 37 10.93 0.17 8.58
N GLU A 38 10.69 0.89 7.48
CA GLU A 38 11.30 0.59 6.19
C GLU A 38 12.83 0.64 6.23
N ASP A 39 13.40 1.66 6.88
CA ASP A 39 14.85 1.81 7.05
C ASP A 39 15.42 0.71 7.94
N LEU A 40 14.65 0.23 8.93
CA LEU A 40 15.06 -0.89 9.75
C LEU A 40 15.03 -2.20 8.94
N VAL A 41 13.95 -2.46 8.19
CA VAL A 41 13.84 -3.62 7.30
C VAL A 41 14.98 -3.63 6.30
N ARG A 42 15.26 -2.51 5.63
CA ARG A 42 16.36 -2.38 4.65
C ARG A 42 17.72 -2.66 5.27
N ARG A 43 18.02 -2.08 6.44
CA ARG A 43 19.30 -2.29 7.13
C ARG A 43 19.45 -3.73 7.61
N MET A 44 18.39 -4.31 8.16
CA MET A 44 18.42 -5.68 8.66
C MET A 44 18.50 -6.69 7.52
N HIS A 45 17.74 -6.51 6.44
CA HIS A 45 17.82 -7.37 5.26
C HIS A 45 19.23 -7.40 4.67
N LYS A 46 19.92 -6.24 4.61
CA LYS A 46 21.33 -6.19 4.20
C LYS A 46 22.29 -6.98 5.10
N LEU A 47 21.95 -7.12 6.39
CA LEU A 47 22.80 -7.81 7.39
C LEU A 47 22.48 -9.30 7.49
N VAL A 48 21.19 -9.64 7.51
CA VAL A 48 20.71 -10.99 7.83
C VAL A 48 20.00 -11.68 6.67
N GLY A 49 19.72 -11.01 5.56
CA GLY A 49 18.95 -11.52 4.42
C GLY A 49 17.46 -11.65 4.74
N ASP A 50 16.81 -12.65 4.14
CA ASP A 50 15.36 -12.92 4.24
C ASP A 50 14.93 -13.53 5.59
N ARG A 51 15.68 -13.26 6.67
CA ARG A 51 15.36 -13.74 8.03
C ARG A 51 14.28 -12.87 8.67
N TRP A 52 13.08 -12.86 8.10
CA TRP A 52 11.98 -11.97 8.46
C TRP A 52 11.56 -12.06 9.93
N GLU A 53 11.59 -13.24 10.56
CA GLU A 53 11.30 -13.39 12.00
C GLU A 53 12.27 -12.59 12.88
N LEU A 54 13.54 -12.55 12.50
CA LEU A 54 14.58 -11.81 13.23
C LEU A 54 14.37 -10.29 13.05
N ILE A 55 13.98 -9.87 11.85
CA ILE A 55 13.68 -8.47 11.54
C ILE A 55 12.41 -8.01 12.27
N ALA A 56 11.35 -8.83 12.25
CA ALA A 56 10.08 -8.58 12.95
C ALA A 56 10.28 -8.46 14.46
N GLY A 57 11.16 -9.27 15.05
CA GLY A 57 11.53 -9.14 16.46
C GLY A 57 12.13 -7.79 16.85
N ARG A 58 12.53 -6.95 15.87
CA ARG A 58 13.03 -5.58 16.10
C ARG A 58 12.00 -4.49 15.80
N ILE A 59 10.87 -4.83 15.16
CA ILE A 59 9.81 -3.87 14.82
C ILE A 59 8.55 -4.22 15.63
N PRO A 60 8.32 -3.55 16.77
CA PRO A 60 7.17 -3.87 17.61
C PRO A 60 5.86 -3.64 16.84
N GLY A 61 4.94 -4.60 16.91
CA GLY A 61 3.66 -4.52 16.22
C GLY A 61 3.69 -4.96 14.75
N ARG A 62 4.82 -5.47 14.24
CA ARG A 62 4.92 -6.07 12.91
C ARG A 62 5.20 -7.55 12.99
N THR A 63 4.63 -8.28 12.04
CA THR A 63 4.87 -9.71 11.85
C THR A 63 5.85 -9.95 10.71
N ALA A 64 6.55 -11.08 10.77
CA ALA A 64 7.47 -11.50 9.71
C ALA A 64 6.79 -11.52 8.32
N ALA A 65 5.54 -12.01 8.27
CA ALA A 65 4.75 -12.09 7.04
C ALA A 65 4.42 -10.70 6.45
N GLU A 66 4.15 -9.69 7.28
CA GLU A 66 3.92 -8.32 6.80
C GLU A 66 5.19 -7.71 6.22
N ILE A 67 6.34 -7.95 6.86
CA ILE A 67 7.63 -7.46 6.40
C ILE A 67 8.03 -8.12 5.08
N GLU A 68 7.85 -9.43 4.97
CA GLU A 68 8.08 -10.17 3.73
C GLU A 68 7.21 -9.63 2.59
N ARG A 69 5.91 -9.44 2.82
CA ARG A 69 5.00 -8.86 1.82
C ARG A 69 5.40 -7.44 1.43
N PHE A 70 5.75 -6.60 2.41
CA PHE A 70 6.25 -5.25 2.15
C PHE A 70 7.51 -5.29 1.26
N TRP A 71 8.44 -6.21 1.54
CA TRP A 71 9.66 -6.34 0.76
C TRP A 71 9.38 -6.80 -0.67
N VAL A 72 8.61 -7.86 -0.85
CA VAL A 72 8.21 -8.36 -2.17
C VAL A 72 7.47 -7.26 -2.93
N MET A 73 6.50 -6.59 -2.33
CA MET A 73 5.72 -5.55 -3.03
C MET A 73 6.54 -4.30 -3.39
N LYS A 74 7.62 -4.00 -2.65
CA LYS A 74 8.45 -2.80 -2.88
C LYS A 74 9.58 -3.02 -3.87
N TYR A 75 10.12 -4.23 -3.94
CA TYR A 75 11.31 -4.54 -4.74
C TYR A 75 11.05 -5.53 -5.89
N ASN A 76 9.83 -6.07 -6.00
CA ASN A 76 9.35 -6.85 -7.14
C ASN A 76 8.47 -6.00 -8.06
#